data_AF-A0AAT9M0E7-F1
#
_entry.id   AF-A0AAT9M0E7-F1
#
_cell.length_a   1.000
_cell.length_b   1.000
_cell.length_c   1.000
_cell.angle_alpha   90.00
_cell.angle_beta   90.00
_cell.angle_gamma   90.00
#
_symmetry.space_group_name_H-M   'P 1'
#
loop_
_entity.id
_entity.type
_entity.pdbx_description
1 polymer ?
#
loop_
_entity_poly.entity_id
_entity_poly.type
_entity_poly.pdbx_seq_one_letter_code
_entity_poly.pdbx_strand_id
1 'polypeptide(L)'
;MAVVELNYAELGVAWQRSRLPVLPVIFTWRNHAAVPDDPQRALHEAEDRLRARGIIDRRGGLDDDLYGALALFTHAPVEIDLRFAPAVGREVRASVAARGGHAVRAVVDDDAVWLETVPADQLPAALIQVLPELPPACGTVVSLPTAELDAAVCDVTDRGNDSDAAFTAALQARGVRSDDARNLVSLLGGDRTGFGKIGVAARDAAGHRHRSPRVVQVIDTLRGRSALYTRGGYTVSSPADFGLLTRIVDELVAGTRRRL
;
A
#
# COMPACT_ATOMS: atom_id res chain seq x y z
N MET A 1 11.59 -15.80 -12.29
CA MET A 1 11.64 -14.48 -11.64
C MET A 1 12.63 -14.59 -10.50
N ALA A 2 13.61 -13.70 -10.43
CA ALA A 2 14.53 -13.68 -9.28
C ALA A 2 13.79 -13.03 -8.11
N VAL A 3 13.75 -13.73 -6.98
CA VAL A 3 13.22 -13.22 -5.70
C VAL A 3 14.40 -13.14 -4.75
N VAL A 4 14.68 -11.95 -4.24
CA VAL A 4 15.66 -11.75 -3.17
C VAL A 4 14.87 -11.55 -1.88
N GLU A 5 15.08 -12.46 -0.93
CA GLU A 5 14.55 -12.37 0.42
C GLU A 5 15.63 -11.80 1.35
N LEU A 6 15.27 -10.78 2.11
CA LEU A 6 16.11 -10.15 3.13
C LEU A 6 15.31 -10.09 4.42
N ASN A 7 15.97 -10.21 5.56
CA ASN A 7 15.37 -9.69 6.80
C ASN A 7 15.62 -8.19 6.95
N TYR A 8 15.04 -7.55 7.97
CA TYR A 8 15.16 -6.10 8.09
C TYR A 8 16.60 -5.63 8.35
N ALA A 9 17.38 -6.38 9.13
CA ALA A 9 18.80 -6.07 9.36
C ALA A 9 19.61 -6.18 8.06
N GLU A 10 19.35 -7.21 7.25
CA GLU A 10 19.96 -7.40 5.94
C GLU A 10 19.57 -6.29 4.96
N LEU A 11 18.30 -5.84 4.96
CA LEU A 11 17.88 -4.67 4.20
C LEU A 11 18.62 -3.40 4.64
N GLY A 12 18.80 -3.20 5.95
CA GLY A 12 19.55 -2.08 6.50
C GLY A 12 21.01 -2.07 6.02
N VAL A 13 21.69 -3.21 6.11
CA VAL A 13 23.06 -3.37 5.59
C VAL A 13 23.10 -3.15 4.09
N ALA A 14 22.20 -3.78 3.31
CA ALA A 14 22.14 -3.63 1.86
C ALA A 14 21.92 -2.16 1.46
N TRP A 15 21.02 -1.45 2.15
CA TRP A 15 20.78 -0.03 1.90
C TRP A 15 22.02 0.82 2.20
N GLN A 16 22.69 0.58 3.32
CA GLN A 16 23.92 1.29 3.68
C GLN A 16 25.04 1.03 2.66
N ARG A 17 25.17 -0.21 2.17
CA ARG A 17 26.15 -0.60 1.15
C ARG A 17 25.83 -0.01 -0.23
N SER A 18 24.54 0.15 -0.57
CA SER A 18 24.10 0.77 -1.82
C SER A 18 24.47 2.25 -1.93
N ARG A 19 24.65 2.94 -0.79
CA ARG A 19 24.85 4.41 -0.73
C ARG A 19 23.73 5.21 -1.41
N LEU A 20 22.55 4.62 -1.59
CA LEU A 20 21.39 5.31 -2.14
C LEU A 20 20.89 6.38 -1.16
N PRO A 21 20.47 7.55 -1.67
CA PRO A 21 19.92 8.60 -0.82
C PRO A 21 18.56 8.18 -0.26
N VAL A 22 18.29 8.54 1.00
CA VAL A 22 17.00 8.44 1.71
C VAL A 22 16.28 7.09 1.59
N LEU A 23 16.14 6.37 2.70
CA LEU A 23 15.36 5.13 2.75
C LEU A 23 13.87 5.40 2.41
N PRO A 24 13.30 4.71 1.40
CA PRO A 24 11.87 4.76 1.09
C PRO A 24 11.01 4.45 2.30
N VAL A 25 9.87 5.15 2.42
CA VAL A 25 8.97 5.01 3.58
C VAL A 25 8.49 3.57 3.78
N ILE A 26 8.31 2.82 2.70
CA ILE A 26 7.91 1.41 2.77
C ILE A 26 8.94 0.51 3.47
N PHE A 27 10.21 0.89 3.43
CA PHE A 27 11.30 0.19 4.10
C PHE A 27 11.60 0.72 5.51
N THR A 28 10.90 1.74 5.99
CA THR A 28 11.16 2.30 7.33
C THR A 28 10.71 1.34 8.44
N TRP A 29 11.47 1.31 9.55
CA TRP A 29 11.15 0.53 10.73
C TRP A 29 9.97 1.18 11.45
N ARG A 30 8.76 0.75 11.14
CA ARG A 30 7.58 1.07 11.93
C ARG A 30 6.79 -0.22 12.09
N ASN A 31 6.85 -0.79 13.30
CA ASN A 31 5.79 -1.57 13.95
C ASN A 31 5.86 -3.09 14.15
N HIS A 32 6.80 -3.90 13.65
CA HIS A 32 6.59 -5.37 13.80
C HIS A 32 7.76 -6.24 14.27
N ALA A 33 9.01 -5.89 13.96
CA ALA A 33 10.13 -6.63 14.55
C ALA A 33 10.49 -6.06 15.93
N ALA A 34 10.75 -6.96 16.88
CA ALA A 34 11.34 -6.58 18.16
C ALA A 34 12.69 -5.89 17.87
N VAL A 35 12.92 -4.74 18.50
CA VAL A 35 14.25 -4.10 18.41
C VAL A 35 15.25 -5.10 18.99
N PRO A 36 16.30 -5.49 18.24
CA PRO A 36 17.29 -6.43 18.76
C PRO A 36 17.93 -5.88 20.04
N ASP A 37 18.17 -6.75 21.02
CA ASP A 37 18.86 -6.40 22.26
C ASP A 37 20.26 -5.82 21.99
N ASP A 38 20.93 -6.33 20.94
CA ASP A 38 22.19 -5.81 20.43
C ASP A 38 22.09 -5.50 18.92
N PRO A 39 21.75 -4.24 18.56
CA PRO A 39 21.63 -3.82 17.17
C PRO A 39 22.94 -3.93 16.39
N GLN A 40 24.10 -3.75 17.03
CA GLN A 40 25.39 -3.81 16.35
C GLN A 40 25.72 -5.24 15.96
N ARG A 41 25.51 -6.19 16.88
CA ARG A 41 25.68 -7.60 16.59
C ARG A 41 24.72 -8.07 15.50
N ALA A 42 23.44 -7.67 15.56
CA ALA A 42 22.46 -8.01 14.53
C ALA A 42 22.88 -7.54 13.13
N LEU A 43 23.46 -6.35 13.02
CA LEU A 43 23.99 -5.82 11.74
C LEU A 43 25.23 -6.57 11.26
N HIS A 44 26.16 -6.95 12.15
CA HIS A 44 27.33 -7.76 11.77
C HIS A 44 26.90 -9.15 11.27
N GLU A 45 26.02 -9.83 12.00
CA GLU A 45 25.50 -11.14 11.60
C GLU A 45 24.71 -11.05 10.27
N ALA A 46 23.99 -9.95 10.04
CA ALA A 46 23.33 -9.70 8.76
C ALA A 46 24.33 -9.51 7.62
N GLU A 47 25.41 -8.75 7.82
CA GLU A 47 26.46 -8.62 6.81
C GLU A 47 27.13 -9.96 6.49
N ASP A 48 27.42 -10.78 7.49
CA ASP A 48 28.00 -12.12 7.31
C ASP A 48 27.07 -13.02 6.47
N ARG A 49 25.76 -13.00 6.74
CA ARG A 49 24.77 -13.74 5.94
C ARG A 49 24.71 -13.24 4.50
N LEU A 50 24.73 -11.93 4.28
CA LEU A 50 24.74 -11.35 2.93
C LEU A 50 26.00 -11.73 2.15
N ARG A 51 27.17 -11.74 2.81
CA ARG A 51 28.44 -12.19 2.21
C ARG A 51 28.42 -13.68 1.88
N ALA A 52 27.90 -14.51 2.80
CA ALA A 52 27.78 -15.95 2.58
C ALA A 52 26.87 -16.28 1.39
N ARG A 53 25.83 -15.45 1.15
CA ARG A 53 24.91 -15.56 0.01
C ARG A 53 25.44 -14.91 -1.28
N GLY A 54 26.62 -14.29 -1.25
CA GLY A 54 27.20 -13.58 -2.38
C GLY A 54 26.51 -12.26 -2.74
N ILE A 55 25.57 -11.79 -1.92
CA ILE A 55 24.86 -10.52 -2.09
C ILE A 55 25.80 -9.34 -1.80
N ILE A 56 26.77 -9.54 -0.90
CA ILE A 56 27.89 -8.62 -0.71
C ILE A 56 29.17 -9.33 -1.16
N ASP A 57 29.87 -8.72 -2.11
CA ASP A 57 31.11 -9.27 -2.64
C ASP A 57 32.29 -9.12 -1.66
N ARG A 58 33.45 -9.71 -2.02
CA ARG A 58 34.67 -9.62 -1.20
C ARG A 58 35.20 -8.19 -1.04
N ARG A 59 34.85 -7.27 -1.94
CA ARG A 59 35.23 -5.86 -1.90
C ARG A 59 34.22 -5.01 -1.12
N GLY A 60 33.12 -5.60 -0.66
CA GLY A 60 32.04 -4.93 0.05
C GLY A 60 31.02 -4.24 -0.85
N GLY A 61 31.03 -4.52 -2.16
CA GLY A 61 30.02 -4.09 -3.12
C GLY A 61 28.76 -4.94 -3.01
N LEU A 62 27.60 -4.30 -3.23
CA LEU A 62 26.31 -4.99 -3.32
C LEU A 62 26.18 -5.63 -4.70
N ASP A 63 25.53 -6.79 -4.77
CA ASP A 63 25.09 -7.41 -6.01
C ASP A 63 24.35 -6.41 -6.93
N ASP A 64 24.64 -6.46 -8.23
CA ASP A 64 24.17 -5.48 -9.21
C ASP A 64 22.64 -5.55 -9.39
N ASP A 65 22.04 -6.74 -9.34
CA ASP A 65 20.59 -6.93 -9.48
C ASP A 65 19.88 -6.35 -8.26
N LEU A 66 20.37 -6.64 -7.05
CA LEU A 66 19.83 -6.05 -5.83
C LEU A 66 20.03 -4.54 -5.78
N TYR A 67 21.21 -4.04 -6.15
CA TYR A 67 21.46 -2.60 -6.25
C TYR A 67 20.46 -1.93 -7.20
N GLY A 68 20.27 -2.48 -8.39
CA GLY A 68 19.30 -1.99 -9.38
C GLY A 68 17.87 -1.98 -8.83
N ALA A 69 17.47 -3.03 -8.12
CA ALA A 69 16.17 -3.13 -7.48
C ALA A 69 15.95 -2.04 -6.42
N LEU A 70 16.92 -1.81 -5.53
CA LEU A 70 16.85 -0.76 -4.52
C LEU A 70 16.84 0.64 -5.17
N ALA A 71 17.64 0.85 -6.22
CA ALA A 71 17.74 2.12 -6.93
C ALA A 71 16.41 2.54 -7.59
N LEU A 72 15.56 1.58 -8.00
CA LEU A 72 14.23 1.89 -8.54
C LEU A 72 13.36 2.62 -7.51
N PHE A 73 13.32 2.20 -6.25
CA PHE A 73 12.52 2.89 -5.23
C PHE A 73 13.01 4.32 -4.94
N THR A 74 14.29 4.57 -5.16
CA THR A 74 14.89 5.90 -4.98
C THR A 74 14.66 6.82 -6.18
N HIS A 75 14.67 6.29 -7.40
CA HIS A 75 14.76 7.10 -8.62
C HIS A 75 13.62 6.92 -9.62
N ALA A 76 12.70 5.98 -9.38
CA ALA A 76 11.59 5.76 -10.31
C ALA A 76 10.69 7.01 -10.41
N PRO A 77 10.24 7.35 -11.64
CA PRO A 77 9.32 8.46 -11.86
C PRO A 77 7.94 8.24 -11.23
N VAL A 78 7.57 6.98 -10.95
CA VAL A 78 6.31 6.60 -10.30
C VAL A 78 6.59 5.51 -9.29
N GLU A 79 5.95 5.64 -8.13
CA GLU A 79 5.93 4.66 -7.05
C GLU A 79 4.46 4.47 -6.63
N ILE A 80 4.03 3.22 -6.50
CA ILE A 80 2.71 2.86 -5.96
C ILE A 80 2.95 2.01 -4.72
N ASP A 81 2.42 2.42 -3.57
CA ASP A 81 2.54 1.67 -2.32
C ASP A 81 1.18 1.24 -1.78
N LEU A 82 1.21 0.13 -1.06
CA LEU A 82 0.12 -0.48 -0.34
C LEU A 82 0.52 -0.61 1.13
N ARG A 83 -0.40 -0.27 2.02
CA ARG A 83 -0.39 -0.73 3.42
C ARG A 83 -1.68 -1.47 3.65
N PHE A 84 -1.59 -2.72 4.09
CA PHE A 84 -2.74 -3.59 4.28
C PHE A 84 -2.63 -4.30 5.62
N ALA A 85 -3.65 -4.17 6.46
CA ALA A 85 -3.79 -4.90 7.70
C ALA A 85 -4.71 -6.12 7.45
N PRO A 86 -4.17 -7.34 7.30
CA PRO A 86 -4.97 -8.56 7.10
C PRO A 86 -5.63 -9.06 8.39
N ALA A 87 -5.21 -8.54 9.54
CA ALA A 87 -5.74 -8.85 10.86
C ALA A 87 -5.32 -7.76 11.85
N VAL A 88 -5.93 -7.76 13.04
CA VAL A 88 -5.51 -6.88 14.14
C VAL A 88 -4.05 -7.17 14.51
N GLY A 89 -3.22 -6.12 14.55
CA GLY A 89 -1.80 -6.22 14.93
C GLY A 89 -0.86 -6.71 13.82
N ARG A 90 -1.36 -7.01 12.62
CA ARG A 90 -0.52 -7.32 11.44
C ARG A 90 -0.62 -6.20 10.39
N GLU A 91 0.50 -5.88 9.76
CA GLU A 91 0.57 -4.98 8.61
C GLU A 91 1.49 -5.57 7.55
N VAL A 92 0.97 -5.73 6.33
CA VAL A 92 1.73 -6.00 5.12
C VAL A 92 1.91 -4.69 4.38
N ARG A 93 3.14 -4.36 4.02
CA ARG A 93 3.46 -3.20 3.19
C ARG A 93 3.99 -3.68 1.86
N ALA A 94 3.63 -3.00 0.79
CA ALA A 94 4.23 -3.25 -0.50
C ALA A 94 4.48 -1.95 -1.26
N SER A 95 5.44 -1.98 -2.16
CA SER A 95 5.66 -0.92 -3.13
C SER A 95 6.06 -1.51 -4.46
N VAL A 96 5.65 -0.85 -5.54
CA VAL A 96 6.12 -1.14 -6.89
C VAL A 96 6.72 0.12 -7.49
N ALA A 97 7.85 -0.05 -8.18
CA ALA A 97 8.56 1.02 -8.86
C ALA A 97 9.08 0.52 -10.20
N ALA A 98 9.05 1.36 -11.24
CA ALA A 98 9.59 1.03 -12.56
C ALA A 98 10.36 2.19 -13.18
N ARG A 99 11.39 1.85 -13.96
CA ARG A 99 12.13 2.77 -14.82
C ARG A 99 12.74 2.02 -15.99
N GLY A 100 12.56 2.55 -17.21
CA GLY A 100 13.26 2.06 -18.40
C GLY A 100 13.02 0.58 -18.71
N GLY A 101 11.81 0.06 -18.48
CA GLY A 101 11.47 -1.34 -18.72
C GLY A 101 11.78 -2.30 -17.56
N HIS A 102 12.50 -1.82 -16.53
CA HIS A 102 12.73 -2.58 -15.30
C HIS A 102 11.70 -2.20 -14.26
N ALA A 103 11.15 -3.20 -13.56
CA ALA A 103 10.24 -2.97 -12.45
C ALA A 103 10.45 -3.99 -11.34
N VAL A 104 10.26 -3.53 -10.11
CA VAL A 104 10.40 -4.34 -8.91
C VAL A 104 9.20 -4.11 -8.00
N ARG A 105 8.72 -5.21 -7.41
CA ARG A 105 7.81 -5.21 -6.27
C ARG A 105 8.59 -5.53 -5.02
N ALA A 106 8.44 -4.68 -4.02
CA ALA A 106 8.86 -4.92 -2.66
C ALA A 106 7.65 -5.31 -1.82
N VAL A 107 7.74 -6.38 -1.04
CA VAL A 107 6.76 -6.75 -0.02
C VAL A 107 7.49 -6.83 1.32
N VAL A 108 6.91 -6.23 2.35
CA VAL A 108 7.38 -6.30 3.73
C VAL A 108 6.24 -6.88 4.57
N ASP A 109 6.45 -8.06 5.14
CA ASP A 109 5.57 -8.68 6.13
C ASP A 109 6.43 -9.09 7.32
N ASP A 110 6.13 -8.52 8.48
CA ASP A 110 6.92 -8.70 9.70
C ASP A 110 8.40 -8.28 9.52
N ASP A 111 9.36 -9.18 9.77
CA ASP A 111 10.80 -8.97 9.58
C ASP A 111 11.29 -9.31 8.16
N ALA A 112 10.42 -9.90 7.33
CA ALA A 112 10.79 -10.37 5.99
C ALA A 112 10.50 -9.32 4.92
N VAL A 113 11.46 -9.19 4.00
CA VAL A 113 11.44 -8.27 2.86
C VAL A 113 11.71 -9.06 1.59
N TRP A 114 10.74 -9.12 0.70
CA TRP A 114 10.89 -9.75 -0.61
C TRP A 114 10.99 -8.69 -1.69
N LEU A 115 12.00 -8.82 -2.54
CA LEU A 115 12.19 -8.02 -3.73
C LEU A 115 12.09 -8.94 -4.94
N GLU A 116 11.17 -8.64 -5.83
CA GLU A 116 10.95 -9.45 -7.03
C GLU A 116 10.79 -8.58 -8.27
N THR A 117 11.30 -9.07 -9.39
CA THR A 117 11.11 -8.45 -10.71
C THR A 117 9.68 -8.68 -11.18
N VAL A 118 9.02 -7.63 -11.68
CA VAL A 118 7.65 -7.69 -12.21
C VAL A 118 7.57 -7.06 -13.60
N PRO A 119 6.52 -7.33 -14.41
CA PRO A 119 6.34 -6.65 -15.69
C PRO A 119 6.15 -5.13 -15.50
N ALA A 120 6.98 -4.33 -16.18
CA ALA A 120 7.01 -2.87 -16.00
C ALA A 120 5.76 -2.15 -16.52
N ASP A 121 5.01 -2.79 -17.41
CA ASP A 121 3.74 -2.33 -17.96
C ASP A 121 2.53 -2.71 -17.08
N GLN A 122 2.75 -3.44 -15.98
CA GLN A 122 1.69 -3.98 -15.12
C GLN A 122 1.89 -3.60 -13.64
N LEU A 123 2.45 -2.42 -13.35
CA LEU A 123 2.74 -2.02 -11.96
C LEU A 123 1.51 -2.09 -11.02
N PRO A 124 0.33 -1.53 -11.36
CA PRO A 124 -0.82 -1.61 -10.47
C PRO A 124 -1.23 -3.06 -10.22
N ALA A 125 -1.31 -3.88 -11.27
CA ALA A 125 -1.63 -5.30 -11.18
C ALA A 125 -0.65 -6.04 -10.26
N ALA A 126 0.65 -5.82 -10.41
CA ALA A 126 1.68 -6.39 -9.56
C ALA A 126 1.51 -5.99 -8.09
N LEU A 127 1.11 -4.74 -7.80
CA LEU A 127 0.82 -4.32 -6.42
C LEU A 127 -0.45 -4.98 -5.88
N ILE A 128 -1.53 -5.03 -6.66
CA ILE A 128 -2.82 -5.62 -6.22
C ILE A 128 -2.68 -7.12 -5.93
N GLN A 129 -1.79 -7.84 -6.61
CA GLN A 129 -1.47 -9.24 -6.33
C GLN A 129 -0.91 -9.51 -4.92
N VAL A 130 -0.53 -8.47 -4.16
CA VAL A 130 -0.13 -8.62 -2.75
C VAL A 130 -1.34 -8.81 -1.84
N LEU A 131 -2.52 -8.34 -2.25
CA LEU A 131 -3.73 -8.50 -1.47
C LEU A 131 -4.18 -9.97 -1.48
N PRO A 132 -4.73 -10.49 -0.37
CA PRO A 132 -5.34 -11.81 -0.35
C PRO A 132 -6.41 -11.95 -1.44
N GLU A 133 -6.58 -13.16 -1.97
CA GLU A 133 -7.70 -13.45 -2.85
C GLU A 133 -9.01 -13.36 -2.07
N LEU A 134 -9.90 -12.47 -2.51
CA LEU A 134 -11.22 -12.29 -1.93
C LEU A 134 -12.19 -11.88 -3.05
N PRO A 135 -13.39 -12.47 -3.13
CA PRO A 135 -14.38 -12.05 -4.09
C PRO A 135 -14.82 -10.59 -3.83
N PRO A 136 -15.28 -9.86 -4.86
CA PRO A 136 -15.87 -8.55 -4.66
C PRO A 136 -17.09 -8.64 -3.73
N ALA A 137 -17.31 -7.59 -2.93
CA ALA A 137 -18.44 -7.51 -2.03
C ALA A 137 -19.79 -7.51 -2.78
N CYS A 138 -20.84 -8.01 -2.15
CA CYS A 138 -22.19 -7.89 -2.71
C CYS A 138 -22.69 -6.44 -2.67
N GLY A 139 -23.40 -6.00 -3.71
CA GLY A 139 -24.06 -4.71 -3.75
C GLY A 139 -23.77 -3.92 -5.02
N THR A 140 -24.15 -2.64 -5.01
CA THR A 140 -23.94 -1.72 -6.14
C THR A 140 -22.98 -0.61 -5.75
N VAL A 141 -22.41 0.05 -6.74
CA VAL A 141 -21.60 1.25 -6.54
C VAL A 141 -22.46 2.34 -5.89
N VAL A 142 -21.93 2.99 -4.85
CA VAL A 142 -22.54 4.13 -4.17
C VAL A 142 -21.58 5.31 -4.24
N SER A 143 -22.09 6.50 -4.54
CA SER A 143 -21.29 7.72 -4.57
C SER A 143 -21.94 8.78 -3.69
N LEU A 144 -21.24 9.20 -2.65
CA LEU A 144 -21.71 10.19 -1.70
C LEU A 144 -20.80 11.41 -1.70
N PRO A 145 -21.32 12.62 -1.42
CA PRO A 145 -20.47 13.78 -1.18
C PRO A 145 -19.45 13.46 -0.09
N THR A 146 -18.15 13.66 -0.37
CA THR A 146 -17.08 13.29 0.57
C THR A 146 -17.26 14.00 1.90
N ALA A 147 -17.65 15.28 1.88
CA ALA A 147 -17.86 16.07 3.10
C ALA A 147 -18.94 15.47 4.02
N GLU A 148 -20.06 14.98 3.46
CA GLU A 148 -21.14 14.40 4.27
C GLU A 148 -20.77 13.01 4.81
N LEU A 149 -20.04 12.23 4.03
CA LEU A 149 -19.52 10.94 4.48
C LEU A 149 -18.52 11.11 5.63
N ASP A 150 -17.56 12.00 5.48
CA ASP A 150 -16.54 12.27 6.50
C ASP A 150 -17.19 12.79 7.79
N ALA A 151 -18.15 13.72 7.67
CA ALA A 151 -18.88 14.24 8.82
C ALA A 151 -19.74 13.17 9.52
N ALA A 152 -20.37 12.26 8.76
CA ALA A 152 -21.11 11.14 9.34
C ALA A 152 -20.19 10.16 10.09
N VAL A 153 -18.99 9.88 9.55
CA VAL A 153 -17.97 9.06 10.25
C VAL A 153 -17.56 9.73 11.56
N CYS A 154 -17.25 11.03 11.55
CA CYS A 154 -16.91 11.78 12.77
C CYS A 154 -18.02 11.71 13.82
N ASP A 155 -19.29 11.96 13.45
CA ASP A 155 -20.41 11.93 14.39
C ASP A 155 -20.57 10.58 15.11
N VAL A 156 -20.35 9.48 14.38
CA VAL A 156 -20.47 8.11 14.88
C VAL A 156 -19.32 7.78 15.82
N THR A 157 -18.09 8.11 15.42
CA THR A 157 -16.88 7.92 16.24
C THR A 157 -16.94 8.73 17.53
N ASP A 158 -17.34 10.00 17.47
CA ASP A 158 -17.42 10.88 18.66
C ASP A 158 -18.46 10.39 19.68
N ARG A 159 -19.51 9.70 19.21
CA ARG A 159 -20.55 9.10 20.06
C ARG A 159 -20.17 7.71 20.57
N GLY A 160 -19.06 7.13 20.12
CA GLY A 160 -18.63 5.78 20.45
C GLY A 160 -19.64 4.70 20.06
N ASN A 161 -20.45 4.93 19.02
CA ASN A 161 -21.49 4.02 18.56
C ASN A 161 -21.28 3.67 17.09
N ASP A 162 -20.37 2.73 16.82
CA ASP A 162 -19.99 2.31 15.48
C ASP A 162 -20.96 1.29 14.83
N SER A 163 -22.25 1.29 15.25
CA SER A 163 -23.23 0.39 14.66
C SER A 163 -23.68 0.85 13.27
N ASP A 164 -23.94 -0.13 12.38
CA ASP A 164 -24.51 0.08 11.04
C ASP A 164 -25.78 0.98 11.07
N ALA A 165 -26.61 0.82 12.10
CA ALA A 165 -27.82 1.61 12.30
C ALA A 165 -27.51 3.08 12.66
N ALA A 166 -26.53 3.32 13.53
CA ALA A 166 -26.08 4.66 13.88
C ALA A 166 -25.46 5.38 12.67
N PHE A 167 -24.65 4.68 11.88
CA PHE A 167 -24.06 5.22 10.66
C PHE A 167 -25.10 5.55 9.60
N THR A 168 -26.10 4.68 9.39
CA THR A 168 -27.24 4.96 8.50
C THR A 168 -27.98 6.22 8.94
N ALA A 169 -28.27 6.36 10.24
CA ALA A 169 -28.97 7.52 10.79
C ALA A 169 -28.15 8.82 10.64
N ALA A 170 -26.83 8.76 10.85
CA ALA A 170 -25.92 9.90 10.68
C ALA A 170 -25.91 10.39 9.23
N LEU A 171 -25.85 9.49 8.25
CA LEU A 171 -25.93 9.83 6.82
C LEU A 171 -27.27 10.47 6.46
N GLN A 172 -28.38 9.91 6.96
CA GLN A 172 -29.72 10.44 6.69
C GLN A 172 -29.94 11.83 7.29
N ALA A 173 -29.43 12.07 8.51
CA ALA A 173 -29.46 13.38 9.15
C ALA A 173 -28.74 14.46 8.32
N ARG A 174 -27.83 14.04 7.42
CA ARG A 174 -27.05 14.87 6.51
C ARG A 174 -27.64 14.96 5.10
N GLY A 175 -28.88 14.50 4.92
CA GLY A 175 -29.59 14.58 3.65
C GLY A 175 -29.19 13.51 2.62
N VAL A 176 -28.39 12.51 3.01
CA VAL A 176 -28.15 11.34 2.16
C VAL A 176 -29.45 10.53 2.05
N ARG A 177 -29.81 10.12 0.83
CA ARG A 177 -31.02 9.34 0.59
C ARG A 177 -30.95 8.02 1.35
N SER A 178 -32.08 7.59 1.92
CA SER A 178 -32.13 6.36 2.71
C SER A 178 -31.66 5.12 1.94
N ASP A 179 -31.91 5.06 0.63
CA ASP A 179 -31.45 3.96 -0.22
C ASP A 179 -29.93 3.96 -0.39
N ASP A 180 -29.31 5.12 -0.60
CA ASP A 180 -27.86 5.25 -0.73
C ASP A 180 -27.15 4.92 0.60
N ALA A 181 -27.70 5.37 1.73
CA ALA A 181 -27.19 5.02 3.05
C ALA A 181 -27.26 3.50 3.32
N ARG A 182 -28.40 2.87 3.00
CA ARG A 182 -28.58 1.41 3.14
C ARG A 182 -27.65 0.63 2.21
N ASN A 183 -27.47 1.09 0.97
CA ASN A 183 -26.54 0.45 0.02
C ASN A 183 -25.08 0.55 0.49
N LEU A 184 -24.68 1.70 1.04
CA LEU A 184 -23.33 1.87 1.59
C LEU A 184 -23.08 0.93 2.77
N VAL A 185 -24.04 0.83 3.70
CA VAL A 185 -23.96 -0.10 4.85
C VAL A 185 -23.99 -1.55 4.40
N SER A 186 -24.77 -1.89 3.38
CA SER A 186 -24.74 -3.24 2.80
C SER A 186 -23.35 -3.60 2.26
N LEU A 187 -22.65 -2.63 1.67
CA LEU A 187 -21.36 -2.80 0.99
C LEU A 187 -20.16 -2.78 1.95
N LEU A 188 -20.21 -1.97 3.01
CA LEU A 188 -19.08 -1.69 3.91
C LEU A 188 -19.30 -2.14 5.35
N GLY A 189 -20.54 -2.41 5.74
CA GLY A 189 -20.91 -2.82 7.10
C GLY A 189 -20.52 -4.26 7.42
N GLY A 190 -20.63 -4.60 8.70
CA GLY A 190 -20.20 -5.87 9.26
C GLY A 190 -18.73 -5.91 9.66
N ASP A 191 -18.30 -7.06 10.18
CA ASP A 191 -16.97 -7.21 10.74
C ASP A 191 -15.88 -7.14 9.66
N ARG A 192 -15.00 -6.16 9.82
CA ARG A 192 -13.87 -5.94 8.92
C ARG A 192 -12.80 -6.99 9.17
N THR A 193 -12.51 -7.79 8.15
CA THR A 193 -11.46 -8.80 8.16
C THR A 193 -10.13 -8.25 7.63
N GLY A 194 -10.17 -7.16 6.86
CA GLY A 194 -8.96 -6.52 6.37
C GLY A 194 -9.17 -5.06 5.97
N PHE A 195 -8.11 -4.27 6.03
CA PHE A 195 -8.15 -2.86 5.64
C PHE A 195 -6.83 -2.44 5.03
N GLY A 196 -6.87 -1.73 3.91
CA GLY A 196 -5.67 -1.15 3.34
C GLY A 196 -5.85 0.19 2.67
N LYS A 197 -4.72 0.84 2.41
CA LYS A 197 -4.61 2.06 1.65
C LYS A 197 -3.56 1.89 0.58
N ILE A 198 -3.93 2.22 -0.64
CA ILE A 198 -3.05 2.32 -1.79
C ILE A 198 -2.86 3.80 -2.09
N GLY A 199 -1.62 4.21 -2.30
CA GLY A 199 -1.32 5.55 -2.75
C GLY A 199 -0.24 5.58 -3.80
N VAL A 200 -0.12 6.74 -4.45
CA VAL A 200 0.82 6.97 -5.55
C VAL A 200 1.68 8.17 -5.24
N ALA A 201 2.98 8.05 -5.49
CA ALA A 201 3.87 9.18 -5.62
C ALA A 201 4.48 9.21 -7.03
N ALA A 202 4.78 10.40 -7.51
CA ALA A 202 5.50 10.59 -8.76
C ALA A 202 6.65 11.58 -8.54
N ARG A 203 7.66 11.55 -9.40
CA ARG A 203 8.79 12.48 -9.37
C ARG A 203 8.73 13.41 -10.57
N ASP A 204 8.98 14.69 -10.34
CA ASP A 204 9.09 15.68 -11.42
C ASP A 204 10.43 15.56 -12.17
N ALA A 205 10.62 16.39 -13.20
CA ALA A 205 11.85 16.40 -14.00
C ALA A 205 13.12 16.77 -13.19
N ALA A 206 12.97 17.47 -12.07
CA ALA A 206 14.05 17.80 -11.14
C ALA A 206 14.29 16.69 -10.09
N GLY A 207 13.48 15.62 -10.09
CA GLY A 207 13.58 14.49 -9.18
C GLY A 207 12.86 14.68 -7.84
N HIS A 208 12.15 15.80 -7.63
CA HIS A 208 11.39 16.00 -6.39
C HIS A 208 10.19 15.05 -6.37
N ARG A 209 9.96 14.45 -5.20
CA ARG A 209 8.86 13.50 -4.98
C ARG A 209 7.59 14.24 -4.58
N HIS A 210 6.52 13.99 -5.34
CA HIS A 210 5.18 14.53 -5.11
C HIS A 210 4.22 13.38 -4.80
N ARG A 211 3.63 13.42 -3.60
CA ARG A 211 2.65 12.42 -3.16
C ARG A 211 1.24 12.86 -3.58
N SER A 212 0.47 11.96 -4.16
CA SER A 212 -0.95 12.21 -4.39
C SER A 212 -1.67 12.41 -3.05
N PRO A 213 -2.52 13.46 -2.90
CA PRO A 213 -3.39 13.59 -1.74
C PRO A 213 -4.56 12.59 -1.77
N ARG A 214 -4.80 11.95 -2.90
CA ARG A 214 -5.83 10.91 -3.07
C ARG A 214 -5.24 9.53 -2.83
N VAL A 215 -6.03 8.68 -2.19
CA VAL A 215 -5.74 7.27 -1.92
C VAL A 215 -6.92 6.40 -2.37
N VAL A 216 -6.65 5.13 -2.63
CA VAL A 216 -7.69 4.09 -2.75
C VAL A 216 -7.67 3.30 -1.45
N GLN A 217 -8.80 3.19 -0.77
CA GLN A 217 -8.94 2.32 0.39
C GLN A 217 -9.51 0.98 -0.05
N VAL A 218 -9.02 -0.09 0.55
CA VAL A 218 -9.53 -1.45 0.38
C VAL A 218 -10.11 -1.90 1.71
N ILE A 219 -11.35 -2.37 1.70
CA ILE A 219 -12.04 -2.87 2.88
C ILE A 219 -12.48 -4.30 2.60
N ASP A 220 -11.98 -5.22 3.40
CA ASP A 220 -12.35 -6.62 3.34
C ASP A 220 -13.29 -6.93 4.50
N THR A 221 -14.41 -7.59 4.19
CA THR A 221 -15.38 -8.12 5.15
C THR A 221 -15.65 -9.58 4.80
N LEU A 222 -16.40 -10.28 5.66
CA LEU A 222 -16.93 -11.61 5.34
C LEU A 222 -17.84 -11.61 4.09
N ARG A 223 -18.32 -10.44 3.65
CA ARG A 223 -19.18 -10.29 2.47
C ARG A 223 -18.39 -10.06 1.17
N GLY A 224 -17.07 -9.92 1.25
CA GLY A 224 -16.18 -9.67 0.12
C GLY A 224 -15.42 -8.33 0.23
N ARG A 225 -14.67 -8.02 -0.83
CA ARG A 225 -13.82 -6.83 -0.95
C ARG A 225 -14.56 -5.64 -1.54
N SER A 226 -14.39 -4.48 -0.92
CA SER A 226 -14.87 -3.18 -1.38
C SER A 226 -13.72 -2.20 -1.53
N ALA A 227 -13.84 -1.25 -2.47
CA ALA A 227 -12.91 -0.15 -2.63
C ALA A 227 -13.60 1.19 -2.37
N LEU A 228 -12.90 2.11 -1.71
CA LEU A 228 -13.32 3.50 -1.54
C LEU A 228 -12.29 4.44 -2.16
N TYR A 229 -12.72 5.39 -2.97
CA TYR A 229 -11.84 6.36 -3.62
C TYR A 229 -12.57 7.66 -3.95
N THR A 230 -11.84 8.77 -4.00
CA THR A 230 -12.43 10.09 -4.26
C THR A 230 -12.40 10.46 -5.74
N ARG A 231 -13.55 10.89 -6.27
CA ARG A 231 -13.70 11.41 -7.64
C ARG A 231 -14.60 12.64 -7.64
N GLY A 232 -14.07 13.78 -8.05
CA GLY A 232 -14.86 15.01 -8.23
C GLY A 232 -15.57 15.54 -6.97
N GLY A 233 -15.00 15.34 -5.77
CA GLY A 233 -15.62 15.76 -4.50
C GLY A 233 -16.58 14.72 -3.90
N TYR A 234 -16.72 13.56 -4.54
CA TYR A 234 -17.49 12.44 -4.05
C TYR A 234 -16.58 11.28 -3.65
N THR A 235 -16.95 10.59 -2.59
CA THR A 235 -16.37 9.28 -2.24
C THR A 235 -17.21 8.22 -2.92
N VAL A 236 -16.56 7.43 -3.77
CA VAL A 236 -17.15 6.30 -4.47
C VAL A 236 -16.79 5.04 -3.71
N SER A 237 -17.80 4.27 -3.33
CA SER A 237 -17.68 2.95 -2.71
C SER A 237 -18.19 1.91 -3.71
N SER A 238 -17.40 0.87 -3.98
CA SER A 238 -17.76 -0.16 -4.96
C SER A 238 -17.28 -1.55 -4.56
N PRO A 239 -18.04 -2.62 -4.89
CA PRO A 239 -17.50 -3.97 -4.95
C PRO A 239 -16.20 -3.98 -5.74
N ALA A 240 -15.14 -4.62 -5.23
CA ALA A 240 -13.81 -4.47 -5.79
C ALA A 240 -13.17 -5.83 -6.09
N ASP A 241 -13.16 -6.16 -7.38
CA ASP A 241 -12.34 -7.23 -7.92
C ASP A 241 -10.94 -6.72 -8.32
N PHE A 242 -10.11 -7.65 -8.79
CA PHE A 242 -8.76 -7.36 -9.26
C PHE A 242 -8.71 -6.32 -10.38
N GLY A 243 -9.62 -6.43 -11.36
CA GLY A 243 -9.65 -5.56 -12.53
C GLY A 243 -10.04 -4.13 -12.17
N LEU A 244 -11.02 -3.97 -11.28
CA LEU A 244 -11.45 -2.68 -10.78
C LEU A 244 -10.34 -1.98 -10.00
N LEU A 245 -9.69 -2.68 -9.06
CA LEU A 245 -8.59 -2.11 -8.27
C LEU A 245 -7.45 -1.67 -9.15
N THR A 246 -7.02 -2.52 -10.09
CA THR A 246 -5.97 -2.21 -11.06
C THR A 246 -6.31 -0.93 -11.84
N ARG A 247 -7.54 -0.84 -12.38
CA ARG A 247 -8.00 0.32 -13.14
C ARG A 247 -8.02 1.61 -12.31
N ILE A 248 -8.55 1.58 -11.08
CA ILE A 248 -8.63 2.79 -10.23
C ILE A 248 -7.22 3.26 -9.85
N VAL A 249 -6.30 2.33 -9.57
CA VAL A 249 -4.90 2.67 -9.27
C VAL A 249 -4.21 3.24 -10.50
N ASP A 250 -4.45 2.71 -11.70
CA ASP A 250 -3.98 3.31 -12.96
C ASP A 250 -4.49 4.75 -13.15
N GLU A 251 -5.79 4.98 -12.91
CA GLU A 251 -6.38 6.32 -12.96
C GLU A 251 -5.71 7.27 -11.94
N LEU A 252 -5.39 6.76 -10.74
CA LEU A 252 -4.67 7.51 -9.71
C LEU A 252 -3.24 7.85 -10.14
N VAL A 253 -2.53 6.91 -10.77
CA VAL A 253 -1.19 7.14 -11.34
C VAL A 253 -1.24 8.22 -12.41
N ALA A 254 -2.13 8.07 -13.39
CA ALA A 254 -2.28 9.04 -14.47
C ALA A 254 -2.67 10.43 -13.94
N GLY A 255 -3.56 10.49 -12.95
CA GLY A 255 -3.96 11.72 -12.29
C GLY A 255 -2.85 12.41 -11.50
N THR A 256 -1.95 11.63 -10.89
CA THR A 256 -0.79 12.16 -10.15
C THR A 256 0.25 12.75 -11.10
N ARG A 257 0.56 12.05 -12.19
CA ARG A 257 1.53 12.52 -13.19
C ARG A 257 1.10 13.79 -13.92
N ARG A 258 -0.19 13.97 -14.19
CA ARG A 258 -0.73 15.19 -14.83
C ARG A 258 -0.61 16.46 -13.98
N ARG A 259 -0.26 16.34 -12.70
CA ARG A 259 -0.10 17.48 -11.77
C ARG A 259 1.36 17.92 -11.61
N LEU A 260 2.29 17.21 -12.24
CA LEU A 260 3.71 17.55 -12.32
C LEU A 260 3.96 18.41 -13.57
#